data_AF-A0A0A3A547-F1
#
_entry.id   AF-A0A0A3A547-F1
#
_cell.length_a   1.000
_cell.length_b   1.000
_cell.length_c   1.000
_cell.angle_alpha   90.00
_cell.angle_beta   90.00
_cell.angle_gamma   90.00
#
_symmetry.space_group_name_H-M   'P 1'
#
loop_
_entity.id
_entity.type
_entity.pdbx_description
1 polymer ?
#
loop_
_entity_poly.entity_id
_entity_poly.type
_entity_poly.pdbx_seq_one_letter_code
_entity_poly.pdbx_strand_id
1 'polypeptide(L)' 'MRLYTYEHCPYCVRARMIFGLKNIPVDVIVLANHHEDTPMQLVGRKVVPILCVKPLQAQKLL' A
#
# COMPACT_ATOMS: atom_id res chain seq x y z
N MET A 1 -0.23 4.01 7.58
CA MET A 1 0.00 3.87 6.11
C MET A 1 -0.84 2.71 5.60
N ARG A 2 -1.22 2.71 4.32
CA ARG A 2 -1.94 1.58 3.70
C ARG A 2 -1.11 0.97 2.57
N LEU A 3 -0.95 -0.34 2.57
CA LEU A 3 -0.23 -1.09 1.55
C LEU A 3 -1.21 -2.01 0.80
N TYR A 4 -1.50 -1.67 -0.44
CA TYR A 4 -2.37 -2.47 -1.31
C TYR A 4 -1.56 -3.56 -2.01
N THR A 5 -2.08 -4.79 -1.98
CA THR A 5 -1.36 -6.00 -2.37
C THR A 5 -2.24 -7.00 -3.10
N TYR A 6 -1.63 -7.97 -3.78
CA TYR A 6 -2.26 -9.23 -4.12
C TYR A 6 -1.67 -10.35 -3.27
N GLU A 7 -2.50 -11.34 -2.92
CA GLU A 7 -2.11 -12.44 -2.02
C GLU A 7 -0.91 -13.24 -2.53
N HIS A 8 -0.89 -13.57 -3.82
CA HIS A 8 0.14 -14.39 -4.46
C HIS A 8 1.35 -13.59 -4.98
N CYS A 9 1.39 -12.26 -4.78
CA CYS A 9 2.38 -11.42 -5.44
C CYS A 9 3.72 -11.39 -4.68
N PRO A 10 4.83 -11.90 -5.27
CA PRO A 10 6.13 -11.89 -4.60
C PRO A 10 6.68 -10.48 -4.39
N TYR A 11 6.32 -9.51 -5.24
CA TYR A 11 6.67 -8.10 -5.06
C TYR A 11 5.98 -7.50 -3.81
N CYS A 12 4.75 -7.93 -3.52
CA CYS A 12 4.01 -7.50 -2.33
C CYS A 12 4.61 -8.08 -1.05
N VAL A 13 5.09 -9.33 -1.08
CA VAL A 13 5.83 -9.93 0.05
C VAL A 13 7.05 -9.07 0.39
N ARG A 14 7.88 -8.73 -0.59
CA ARG A 14 9.06 -7.87 -0.38
C ARG A 14 8.70 -6.52 0.23
N ALA A 15 7.65 -5.87 -0.25
CA ALA A 15 7.19 -4.59 0.31
C ALA A 15 6.67 -4.71 1.75
N ARG A 16 6.06 -5.84 2.12
CA ARG A 16 5.56 -6.10 3.49
C ARG A 16 6.68 -6.36 4.49
N MET A 17 7.79 -6.99 4.07
CA MET A 17 8.86 -7.43 4.97
C MET A 17 9.40 -6.30 5.85
N ILE A 18 9.65 -5.12 5.28
CA ILE A 18 10.28 -4.02 6.03
C ILE A 18 9.42 -3.52 7.21
N PHE A 19 8.09 -3.60 7.09
CA PHE A 19 7.18 -3.19 8.16
C PHE A 19 7.27 -4.14 9.36
N GLY A 20 7.32 -5.45 9.11
CA GLY A 20 7.53 -6.44 10.16
C GLY A 20 8.93 -6.34 10.78
N LEU A 21 9.97 -6.25 9.95
CA LEU A 21 11.37 -6.18 10.43
C LEU A 21 11.66 -4.95 11.29
N LYS A 22 10.98 -3.82 11.03
CA LYS A 22 11.15 -2.58 11.78
C LYS A 22 10.05 -2.31 12.81
N ASN A 23 9.13 -3.25 13.01
CA ASN A 23 7.95 -3.05 13.87
C ASN A 23 7.17 -1.76 13.55
N ILE A 24 7.04 -1.43 12.26
CA ILE A 24 6.31 -0.25 11.79
C ILE A 24 4.89 -0.68 11.42
N PRO A 25 3.84 -0.10 12.02
CA PRO A 25 2.47 -0.45 11.70
C PRO A 25 2.10 -0.06 10.27
N VAL A 26 1.50 -1.00 9.55
CA VAL A 26 0.93 -0.79 8.22
C VAL A 26 -0.38 -1.56 8.09
N ASP A 27 -1.37 -0.94 7.47
CA ASP A 27 -2.63 -1.57 7.12
C ASP A 27 -2.47 -2.25 5.75
N VAL A 28 -2.49 -3.58 5.71
CA VAL A 28 -2.31 -4.37 4.48
C VAL A 28 -3.68 -4.68 3.89
N ILE A 29 -3.93 -4.15 2.70
CA ILE A 29 -5.19 -4.33 1.97
C ILE A 29 -4.94 -5.31 0.83
N VAL A 30 -5.65 -6.44 0.84
CA VAL A 30 -5.59 -7.43 -0.24
C VAL A 30 -6.67 -7.10 -1.26
N LEU A 31 -6.25 -6.86 -2.50
CA LEU A 31 -7.13 -6.59 -3.63
C LEU A 31 -7.44 -7.88 -4.38
N ALA A 32 -8.67 -7.99 -4.89
CA ALA A 32 -9.04 -9.02 -5.84
C ALA A 32 -8.43 -8.70 -7.22
N ASN A 33 -7.64 -9.63 -7.78
CA ASN A 33 -6.86 -9.40 -9.02
C ASN A 33 -7.71 -9.04 -10.25
N HIS A 34 -8.98 -9.44 -10.28
CA HIS A 34 -9.90 -9.13 -11.38
C HIS A 34 -10.44 -7.69 -11.33
N HIS A 35 -10.34 -6.99 -10.20
CA HIS A 35 -10.80 -5.61 -10.06
C HIS A 35 -9.66 -4.63 -10.28
N GLU A 36 -9.82 -3.74 -11.26
CA GLU A 36 -8.78 -2.78 -11.66
C GLU A 36 -9.02 -1.38 -11.11
N ASP A 37 -10.23 -1.09 -10.61
CA ASP A 37 -10.65 0.27 -10.24
C ASP A 37 -9.72 0.90 -9.19
N THR A 38 -9.40 0.15 -8.12
CA THR A 38 -8.56 0.67 -7.04
C THR A 38 -7.14 1.05 -7.50
N PRO A 39 -6.34 0.17 -8.13
CA PRO A 39 -5.01 0.55 -8.58
C PRO A 39 -5.05 1.65 -9.67
N MET A 40 -6.08 1.65 -10.53
CA MET A 40 -6.28 2.73 -11.50
C MET A 40 -6.53 4.08 -10.81
N GLN A 41 -7.40 4.14 -9.79
CA GLN A 41 -7.67 5.37 -9.03
C GLN A 41 -6.45 5.85 -8.23
N LEU A 42 -5.63 4.94 -7.73
CA LEU A 42 -4.48 5.28 -6.88
C LEU A 42 -3.26 5.74 -7.69
N VAL A 43 -2.95 5.07 -8.79
CA VAL A 43 -1.69 5.28 -9.54
C VAL A 43 -1.84 5.27 -11.07
N GLY A 44 -3.06 5.24 -11.60
CA GLY A 44 -3.34 5.32 -13.04
C GLY A 44 -3.01 4.08 -13.85
N ARG A 45 -2.65 2.97 -13.19
CA ARG A 45 -2.33 1.68 -13.84
C ARG A 45 -2.61 0.51 -12.92
N LYS A 46 -3.00 -0.64 -13.48
CA LYS A 46 -3.19 -1.90 -12.74
C LYS A 46 -1.84 -2.46 -12.27
N VAL A 47 -1.40 -2.08 -11.07
CA VAL A 47 -0.13 -2.52 -10.49
C VAL A 47 -0.23 -2.67 -8.97
N VAL A 48 0.57 -3.58 -8.40
CA VAL A 48 0.84 -3.70 -6.97
C VAL A 48 2.33 -4.07 -6.78
N PRO A 49 2.94 -3.82 -5.60
CA PRO A 49 2.38 -3.17 -4.41
C PRO A 49 2.20 -1.64 -4.57
N ILE A 50 1.23 -1.07 -3.86
CA ILE A 50 1.03 0.39 -3.76
C ILE A 50 1.03 0.82 -2.29
N LEU A 51 1.93 1.72 -1.91
CA LEU A 51 1.96 2.30 -0.57
C LEU A 51 1.32 3.69 -0.59
N CYS A 52 0.17 3.82 0.06
CA CYS A 52 -0.44 5.13 0.33
C CYS A 52 0.06 5.64 1.68
N VAL A 53 0.96 6.61 1.60
CA VAL A 53 1.28 7.49 2.73
C VAL A 53 0.18 8.56 2.77
N LYS A 54 -0.50 8.70 3.91
CA LYS A 54 -1.13 9.99 4.17
C LYS A 54 0.03 10.97 4.32
N PRO A 55 0.02 12.16 3.69
CA PRO A 55 0.94 13.19 4.15
C PRO A 55 0.69 13.34 5.66
N LEU A 56 1.76 13.41 6.45
CA LEU A 56 1.63 14.05 7.77
C LEU A 56 0.87 15.33 7.47
N GLN A 57 -0.27 15.56 8.12
CA GLN A 57 -0.90 16.87 8.00
C GLN A 57 0.22 17.88 8.19
N ALA A 58 0.34 18.85 7.28
CA ALA A 58 1.08 20.07 7.55
C ALA A 58 0.74 20.38 9.00
N GLN A 59 1.71 20.19 9.90
CA GLN A 59 1.55 20.43 11.30
C GLN A 59 1.21 21.90 11.32
N LYS A 60 -0.10 22.17 11.41
CA LYS A 60 -0.65 23.51 11.45
C LYS A 60 0.15 24.16 12.56
N LEU A 61 0.98 25.11 12.16
CA LEU A 61 1.62 26.06 13.04
C LEU A 61 0.48 26.64 13.86
N LEU A 62 0.30 26.11 15.07
CA LEU A 62 -0.30 26.83 16.18
C LEU A 62 0.87 27.52 16.87
#